data_AF-A0A9W7L7N7-F1
#
_entry.id   AF-A0A9W7L7N7-F1
#
_cell.length_a   1.000
_cell.length_b   1.000
_cell.length_c   1.000
_cell.angle_alpha   90.00
_cell.angle_beta   90.00
_cell.angle_gamma   90.00
#
_symmetry.space_group_name_H-M   'P 1'
#
loop_
_entity.id
_entity.type
_entity.pdbx_description
1 polymer ?
#
loop_
_entity_poly.entity_id
_entity_poly.type
_entity_poly.pdbx_seq_one_letter_code
_entity_poly.pdbx_strand_id
1 'polypeptide(L)'
;MSKPLPSQKRGRNRDRTDALSIVFRDKSDSESSRSSSLGRREEIQALPRLQFDPSDDFQALCEEVSKPSFSSSPVTAVYTPAEEHVSMLLRTQNALVKTVRNTENCWSTLISNLSGAQAFPTSTTLLPPRGVAMRAYGSEDEFPVGLIWMLPPSLEGEGERLDPKQPRTTMAWPSGYAAKTEFNMDNFGNLLNGREKHLVSIEELRQQNNRFADVFTAKGAQPGNTEQQEDYEIMGRVLVGASNVPYNELIANVGGDKAQDIDTNVKQFKPTLHRGLGRPIALFCRNCTYLALCSLLRARMRLTKIDPNASEFPLFVINPKFGSRCINAALQLQLYKHLSCFVNPFRSRHVLEDCMLTLDESVKKSLTAQECAALAGGFGVSDDDVAALFLVSLDSDVGNKVAFETSRKVAFNGLVHSIRAGDSKTARQLVELYTICGVQQGDDNALPPPLDTSMLRKNTKDHSLLIVLGAAEIIRSLQSGQARERLLEAADALQEWCRVGHDKGLKFRLASWRQQSKAIKSDGKPHMSSRMTAFLGDEAIEKRAKFAMQLRESARCENVEDTLLNLSGLVAKMSKPALRLELLQFSLGLETNFTFVMLKEAIKLALGFVASANNVHRK
;
A
#
# COMPACT_ATOMS: atom_id res chain seq x y z
N MET A 1 55.68 -43.50 59.00
CA MET A 1 54.68 -44.26 59.79
C MET A 1 53.70 -44.92 58.84
N SER A 2 53.78 -46.26 58.79
CA SER A 2 52.70 -47.26 58.59
C SER A 2 51.79 -47.24 57.35
N LYS A 3 52.03 -48.22 56.45
CA LYS A 3 51.21 -48.79 55.34
C LYS A 3 49.81 -49.30 55.81
N PRO A 4 48.87 -49.89 54.98
CA PRO A 4 48.96 -50.39 53.59
C PRO A 4 47.69 -50.25 52.66
N LEU A 5 47.84 -50.70 51.39
CA LEU A 5 46.82 -51.26 50.44
C LEU A 5 46.06 -52.47 51.05
N PRO A 6 44.92 -53.04 50.53
CA PRO A 6 44.59 -53.34 49.11
C PRO A 6 43.07 -53.27 48.72
N SER A 7 42.62 -53.42 47.47
CA SER A 7 42.30 -54.72 46.85
C SER A 7 41.48 -54.57 45.55
N GLN A 8 41.71 -55.50 44.62
CA GLN A 8 40.99 -55.74 43.38
C GLN A 8 39.51 -56.12 43.60
N LYS A 9 38.63 -55.84 42.64
CA LYS A 9 37.66 -56.84 42.14
C LYS A 9 37.10 -56.54 40.74
N ARG A 10 37.33 -57.53 39.88
CA ARG A 10 36.72 -57.89 38.59
C ARG A 10 35.21 -57.60 38.47
N GLY A 11 34.84 -57.15 37.26
CA GLY A 11 33.95 -57.93 36.38
C GLY A 11 32.51 -57.43 36.21
N ARG A 12 32.16 -57.03 34.98
CA ARG A 12 31.33 -57.83 34.04
C ARG A 12 30.83 -56.95 32.90
N ASN A 13 31.16 -57.40 31.68
CA ASN A 13 30.37 -57.15 30.49
C ASN A 13 28.89 -57.46 30.74
N ARG A 14 28.01 -56.61 30.19
CA ARG A 14 26.79 -57.06 29.55
C ARG A 14 26.35 -56.02 28.53
N ASP A 15 26.48 -56.42 27.27
CA ASP A 15 25.67 -55.95 26.15
C ASP A 15 24.20 -55.85 26.56
N ARG A 16 23.57 -54.74 26.18
CA ARG A 16 22.13 -54.73 25.92
C ARG A 16 21.71 -53.57 25.02
N THR A 17 21.50 -53.94 23.76
CA THR A 17 20.35 -53.59 22.93
C THR A 17 20.12 -52.11 22.66
N ASP A 18 20.74 -51.65 21.57
CA ASP A 18 20.22 -50.61 20.69
C ASP A 18 18.86 -51.03 20.12
N ALA A 19 17.85 -50.23 20.44
CA ALA A 19 16.65 -50.08 19.63
C ALA A 19 16.03 -48.72 19.98
N LEU A 20 15.97 -47.85 18.96
CA LEU A 20 15.38 -46.50 18.91
C LEU A 20 16.28 -45.33 19.32
N SER A 21 17.28 -45.05 18.46
CA SER A 21 17.99 -43.78 18.35
C SER A 21 18.02 -43.29 16.89
N ILE A 22 16.93 -42.66 16.46
CA ILE A 22 16.76 -41.89 15.21
C ILE A 22 15.80 -40.75 15.66
N VAL A 23 16.07 -39.45 15.71
CA VAL A 23 17.12 -38.53 15.24
C VAL A 23 17.20 -37.38 16.27
N PHE A 24 18.38 -37.07 16.80
CA PHE A 24 18.88 -35.70 16.97
C PHE A 24 20.41 -35.81 16.97
N ARG A 25 21.02 -35.41 15.85
CA ARG A 25 22.47 -35.29 15.69
C ARG A 25 22.92 -34.06 16.47
N ASP A 26 23.60 -34.29 17.59
CA ASP A 26 24.53 -33.32 18.17
C ASP A 26 25.86 -33.43 17.42
N LYS A 27 26.30 -32.33 16.82
CA LYS A 27 27.71 -32.08 16.51
C LYS A 27 28.25 -31.21 17.63
N SER A 28 29.05 -31.80 18.52
CA SER A 28 29.96 -31.05 19.39
C SER A 28 31.37 -31.16 18.82
N ASP A 29 32.02 -30.01 18.66
CA ASP A 29 33.34 -29.68 19.23
C ASP A 29 34.08 -28.68 18.33
N SER A 30 34.15 -27.43 18.80
CA SER A 30 35.44 -26.74 19.05
C SER A 30 35.17 -25.42 19.77
N GLU A 31 35.34 -25.43 21.09
CA GLU A 31 35.58 -24.21 21.87
C GLU A 31 37.00 -23.70 21.60
N SER A 32 37.15 -22.43 21.23
CA SER A 32 38.26 -21.62 21.77
C SER A 32 37.93 -20.12 21.70
N SER A 33 38.45 -19.38 22.68
CA SER A 33 38.47 -17.91 22.82
C SER A 33 37.16 -17.20 23.19
N ARG A 34 36.90 -17.15 24.50
CA ARG A 34 36.22 -16.03 25.17
C ARG A 34 37.15 -14.82 25.19
N SER A 35 36.73 -13.70 24.61
CA SER A 35 37.17 -12.38 25.08
C SER A 35 35.96 -11.46 25.22
N SER A 36 35.89 -10.84 26.39
CA SER A 36 34.96 -9.82 26.85
C SER A 36 34.74 -8.66 25.88
N SER A 37 33.48 -8.37 25.54
CA SER A 37 33.05 -7.01 25.22
C SER A 37 31.63 -6.78 25.70
N LEU A 38 31.51 -6.04 26.80
CA LEU A 38 30.25 -5.48 27.27
C LEU A 38 29.60 -4.63 26.17
N GLY A 39 28.34 -4.95 25.90
CA GLY A 39 27.27 -4.08 25.42
C GLY A 39 27.64 -2.81 24.64
N ARG A 40 27.86 -2.94 23.33
CA ARG A 40 27.38 -1.93 22.38
C ARG A 40 25.99 -2.36 21.94
N ARG A 41 24.96 -1.62 22.37
CA ARG A 41 23.69 -1.57 21.64
C ARG A 41 24.06 -1.06 20.25
N GLU A 42 23.96 -1.92 19.24
CA GLU A 42 23.94 -1.46 17.86
C GLU A 42 22.77 -0.47 17.76
N GLU A 43 23.11 0.80 17.60
CA GLU A 43 22.17 1.81 17.18
C GLU A 43 21.60 1.31 15.86
N ILE A 44 20.34 0.87 15.88
CA ILE A 44 19.61 0.50 14.68
C ILE A 44 19.62 1.77 13.82
N GLN A 45 20.49 1.81 12.81
CA GLN A 45 20.44 2.86 11.80
C GLN A 45 19.01 2.86 11.27
N ALA A 46 18.30 3.97 11.46
CA ALA A 46 17.02 4.18 10.81
C ALA A 46 17.24 3.89 9.32
N LEU A 47 16.46 2.95 8.78
CA LEU A 47 16.51 2.65 7.35
C LEU A 47 16.40 3.97 6.60
N PRO A 48 17.22 4.19 5.55
CA PRO A 48 17.11 5.39 4.75
C PRO A 48 15.65 5.54 4.30
N ARG A 49 15.10 6.76 4.41
CA ARG A 49 13.79 7.07 3.81
C ARG A 49 13.82 6.52 2.39
N LEU A 50 12.74 5.86 1.97
CA LEU A 50 12.50 5.51 0.57
C LEU A 50 12.61 6.79 -0.26
N GLN A 51 13.80 7.08 -0.75
CA GLN A 51 14.02 8.03 -1.82
C GLN A 51 13.66 7.24 -3.06
N PHE A 52 12.49 7.55 -3.61
CA PHE A 52 12.25 7.30 -5.02
C PHE A 52 13.42 7.96 -5.77
N ASP A 53 14.07 7.19 -6.64
CA ASP A 53 15.27 7.60 -7.35
C ASP A 53 15.06 8.99 -7.98
N PRO A 54 16.00 9.95 -7.93
CA PRO A 54 15.90 11.22 -8.66
C PRO A 54 15.69 11.08 -10.18
N SER A 55 15.62 9.86 -10.73
CA SER A 55 15.14 9.55 -12.08
C SER A 55 13.62 9.26 -12.18
N ASP A 56 12.84 9.39 -11.12
CA ASP A 56 11.37 9.14 -11.04
C ASP A 56 10.52 10.31 -11.57
N ASP A 57 11.02 10.96 -12.61
CA ASP A 57 10.40 12.16 -13.16
C ASP A 57 9.65 11.81 -14.44
N PHE A 58 8.30 11.77 -14.36
CA PHE A 58 7.42 11.85 -15.53
C PHE A 58 7.58 13.18 -16.28
N GLN A 59 8.49 14.05 -15.82
CA GLN A 59 8.91 15.26 -16.49
C GLN A 59 9.32 14.98 -17.93
N ALA A 60 10.00 13.86 -18.24
CA ALA A 60 10.31 13.51 -19.63
C ALA A 60 9.02 13.30 -20.46
N LEU A 61 8.03 12.60 -19.91
CA LEU A 61 6.72 12.41 -20.55
C LEU A 61 5.98 13.75 -20.73
N CYS A 62 6.01 14.61 -19.72
CA CYS A 62 5.42 15.96 -19.74
C CYS A 62 6.15 16.92 -20.72
N GLU A 63 7.47 16.79 -20.84
CA GLU A 63 8.34 17.57 -21.72
C GLU A 63 8.29 17.08 -23.17
N GLU A 64 8.19 15.77 -23.40
CA GLU A 64 8.06 15.17 -24.74
C GLU A 64 6.78 15.60 -25.44
N VAL A 65 5.65 15.67 -24.71
CA VAL A 65 4.39 16.25 -25.20
C VAL A 65 4.56 17.72 -25.62
N SER A 66 5.60 18.41 -25.16
CA SER A 66 5.90 19.81 -25.48
C SER A 66 6.83 20.00 -26.68
N LYS A 67 7.40 18.94 -27.27
CA LYS A 67 8.26 19.04 -28.45
C LYS A 67 7.41 19.10 -29.74
N PRO A 68 7.53 20.13 -30.59
CA PRO A 68 6.78 20.23 -31.85
C PRO A 68 7.24 19.22 -32.93
N SER A 69 8.26 18.39 -32.65
CA SER A 69 8.96 17.56 -33.64
C SER A 69 8.83 16.05 -33.36
N PHE A 70 7.61 15.55 -33.14
CA PHE A 70 7.34 14.11 -33.24
C PHE A 70 6.89 13.76 -34.66
N SER A 71 7.83 13.29 -35.48
CA SER A 71 7.54 12.72 -36.79
C SER A 71 7.24 11.22 -36.64
N SER A 72 5.94 10.88 -36.56
CA SER A 72 5.36 9.68 -37.21
C SER A 72 3.86 9.51 -36.93
N SER A 73 3.27 10.31 -36.04
CA SER A 73 1.85 10.74 -36.09
C SER A 73 1.67 11.83 -35.05
N PRO A 74 1.17 13.03 -35.40
CA PRO A 74 0.88 14.02 -34.40
C PRO A 74 -0.22 13.45 -33.51
N VAL A 75 0.09 13.18 -32.25
CA VAL A 75 -0.95 13.19 -31.21
C VAL A 75 -1.35 14.65 -31.10
N THR A 76 -2.17 15.14 -32.04
CA THR A 76 -2.96 16.35 -31.80
C THR A 76 -3.67 16.07 -30.49
N ALA A 77 -3.27 16.75 -29.43
CA ALA A 77 -3.93 16.64 -28.14
C ALA A 77 -5.38 17.07 -28.37
N VAL A 78 -6.27 16.10 -28.55
CA VAL A 78 -7.70 16.37 -28.69
C VAL A 78 -8.17 16.72 -27.29
N TYR A 79 -8.14 18.01 -26.98
CA TYR A 79 -8.72 18.50 -25.74
C TYR A 79 -10.23 18.32 -25.81
N THR A 80 -10.80 17.86 -24.70
CA THR A 80 -12.24 18.00 -24.51
C THR A 80 -12.60 19.49 -24.46
N PRO A 81 -13.86 19.87 -24.72
CA PRO A 81 -14.30 21.26 -24.59
C PRO A 81 -13.99 21.85 -23.20
N ALA A 82 -14.09 21.05 -22.13
CA ALA A 82 -13.75 21.48 -20.78
C ALA A 82 -12.25 21.72 -20.58
N GLU A 83 -11.40 20.83 -21.12
CA GLU A 83 -9.94 20.98 -21.07
C GLU A 83 -9.45 22.21 -21.86
N GLU A 84 -9.98 22.42 -23.07
CA GLU A 84 -9.68 23.60 -23.88
C GLU A 84 -10.14 24.88 -23.16
N HIS A 85 -11.33 24.86 -22.59
CA HIS A 85 -11.88 25.99 -21.84
C HIS A 85 -10.98 26.37 -20.65
N VAL A 86 -10.58 25.42 -19.81
CA VAL A 86 -9.68 25.70 -18.68
C VAL A 86 -8.29 26.12 -19.16
N SER A 87 -7.78 25.53 -20.24
CA SER A 87 -6.50 25.95 -20.85
C SER A 87 -6.56 27.40 -21.33
N MET A 88 -7.68 27.80 -21.94
CA MET A 88 -7.93 29.18 -22.37
C MET A 88 -7.99 30.12 -21.17
N LEU A 89 -8.72 29.78 -20.10
CA LEU A 89 -8.82 30.61 -18.89
C LEU A 89 -7.44 30.84 -18.23
N LEU A 90 -6.59 29.82 -18.18
CA LEU A 90 -5.21 29.95 -17.67
C LEU A 90 -4.32 30.78 -18.61
N ARG A 91 -4.55 30.76 -19.93
CA ARG A 91 -3.83 31.61 -20.90
C ARG A 91 -4.24 33.07 -20.77
N THR A 92 -5.52 33.34 -20.54
CA THR A 92 -6.09 34.69 -20.49
C THR A 92 -6.11 35.30 -19.09
N GLN A 93 -5.55 34.61 -18.08
CA GLN A 93 -5.57 35.04 -16.68
C GLN A 93 -7.00 35.28 -16.16
N ASN A 94 -7.91 34.38 -16.55
CA ASN A 94 -9.30 34.30 -16.13
C ASN A 94 -9.56 33.11 -15.20
N ALA A 95 -8.52 32.63 -14.51
CA ALA A 95 -8.63 31.58 -13.51
C ALA A 95 -7.77 31.88 -12.28
N LEU A 96 -8.28 31.49 -11.11
CA LEU A 96 -7.55 31.51 -9.85
C LEU A 96 -7.16 30.08 -9.45
N VAL A 97 -6.00 29.94 -8.83
CA VAL A 97 -5.52 28.66 -8.33
C VAL A 97 -5.33 28.69 -6.82
N LYS A 98 -5.62 27.56 -6.15
CA LYS A 98 -5.29 27.36 -4.73
C LYS A 98 -4.61 26.02 -4.55
N THR A 99 -3.43 26.02 -3.96
CA THR A 99 -2.79 24.79 -3.51
C THR A 99 -3.35 24.35 -2.16
N VAL A 100 -3.49 23.04 -1.96
CA VAL A 100 -4.05 22.45 -0.75
C VAL A 100 -2.99 21.58 -0.08
N ARG A 101 -2.82 21.74 1.23
CA ARG A 101 -1.87 20.93 1.99
C ARG A 101 -2.30 19.47 1.96
N ASN A 102 -1.37 18.55 1.71
CA ASN A 102 -1.64 17.12 1.63
C ASN A 102 -1.76 16.45 3.01
N THR A 103 -2.62 17.02 3.86
CA THR A 103 -2.98 16.46 5.16
C THR A 103 -4.49 16.26 5.20
N GLU A 104 -4.94 15.16 5.81
CA GLU A 104 -6.36 14.79 5.86
C GLU A 104 -7.25 15.93 6.38
N ASN A 105 -6.86 16.55 7.50
CA ASN A 105 -7.58 17.66 8.11
C ASN A 105 -7.77 18.86 7.18
N CYS A 106 -6.82 19.15 6.29
CA CYS A 106 -6.95 20.27 5.37
C CYS A 106 -7.94 19.97 4.24
N TRP A 107 -7.89 18.75 3.69
CA TRP A 107 -8.84 18.33 2.66
C TRP A 107 -10.25 18.20 3.22
N SER A 108 -10.43 17.58 4.39
CA SER A 108 -11.75 17.44 5.02
C SER A 108 -12.36 18.80 5.36
N THR A 109 -11.57 19.73 5.91
CA THR A 109 -12.01 21.11 6.18
C THR A 109 -12.41 21.83 4.90
N LEU A 110 -11.58 21.75 3.84
CA LEU A 110 -11.84 22.40 2.57
C LEU A 110 -13.11 21.85 1.91
N ILE A 111 -13.27 20.52 1.91
CA ILE A 111 -14.44 19.82 1.38
C ILE A 111 -15.69 20.22 2.15
N SER A 112 -15.63 20.24 3.49
CA SER A 112 -16.73 20.71 4.33
C SER A 112 -17.15 22.13 3.98
N ASN A 113 -16.18 23.03 3.75
CA ASN A 113 -16.47 24.42 3.39
C ASN A 113 -17.03 24.54 1.96
N LEU A 114 -16.52 23.75 1.01
CA LEU A 114 -17.01 23.72 -0.37
C LEU A 114 -18.43 23.18 -0.48
N SER A 115 -18.80 22.22 0.38
CA SER A 115 -20.16 21.69 0.48
C SER A 115 -21.12 22.58 1.27
N GLY A 116 -20.62 23.66 1.88
CA GLY A 116 -21.46 24.59 2.63
C GLY A 116 -22.33 25.45 1.71
N ALA A 117 -23.52 25.81 2.17
CA ALA A 117 -24.44 26.68 1.44
C ALA A 117 -23.91 28.11 1.22
N GLN A 118 -22.94 28.53 2.03
CA GLN A 118 -22.34 29.87 1.98
C GLN A 118 -20.95 29.81 1.35
N ALA A 119 -20.65 30.79 0.50
CA ALA A 119 -19.29 31.00 0.03
C ALA A 119 -18.40 31.44 1.20
N PHE A 120 -17.12 31.07 1.17
CA PHE A 120 -16.15 31.39 2.21
C PHE A 120 -14.88 32.01 1.60
N PRO A 121 -14.23 32.94 2.29
CA PRO A 121 -13.01 33.57 1.80
C PRO A 121 -11.85 32.58 1.82
N THR A 122 -11.05 32.59 0.76
CA THR A 122 -9.85 31.77 0.69
C THR A 122 -8.72 32.45 -0.08
N SER A 123 -7.48 32.19 0.36
CA SER A 123 -6.29 32.65 -0.35
C SER A 123 -6.06 31.82 -1.61
N THR A 124 -5.87 32.52 -2.72
CA THR A 124 -5.65 32.02 -4.09
C THR A 124 -4.52 32.81 -4.76
N THR A 125 -4.10 32.36 -5.93
CA THR A 125 -3.10 33.01 -6.77
C THR A 125 -3.67 33.21 -8.17
N LEU A 126 -3.47 34.40 -8.73
CA LEU A 126 -3.68 34.67 -10.15
C LEU A 126 -2.37 34.40 -10.89
N LEU A 127 -2.31 33.32 -11.64
CA LEU A 127 -1.09 32.95 -12.34
C LEU A 127 -0.83 33.85 -13.57
N PRO A 128 0.44 34.02 -14.00
CA PRO A 128 0.76 34.57 -15.31
C PRO A 128 0.11 33.78 -16.44
N PRO A 129 0.05 34.35 -17.66
CA PRO A 129 -0.44 33.63 -18.83
C PRO A 129 0.22 32.25 -18.93
N ARG A 130 -0.60 31.18 -19.03
CA ARG A 130 -0.14 29.79 -19.07
C ARG A 130 0.57 29.32 -17.78
N GLY A 131 0.50 30.03 -16.66
CA GLY A 131 1.15 29.63 -15.41
C GLY A 131 2.67 29.53 -15.43
N VAL A 132 3.34 30.17 -16.39
CA VAL A 132 4.81 30.23 -16.43
C VAL A 132 5.35 31.23 -15.42
N ALA A 133 6.64 31.15 -15.12
CA ALA A 133 7.42 32.07 -14.28
C ALA A 133 7.04 32.12 -12.80
N MET A 134 5.79 31.93 -12.41
CA MET A 134 5.34 32.10 -11.03
C MET A 134 5.17 30.76 -10.29
N ARG A 135 5.73 30.68 -9.08
CA ARG A 135 5.48 29.54 -8.17
C ARG A 135 4.10 29.67 -7.51
N ALA A 136 3.41 28.55 -7.31
CA ALA A 136 2.21 28.51 -6.47
C ALA A 136 2.57 28.56 -4.97
N TYR A 137 1.56 28.81 -4.11
CA TYR A 137 1.73 28.88 -2.66
C TYR A 137 2.24 27.56 -2.04
N GLY A 138 3.04 27.66 -0.97
CA GLY A 138 3.55 26.50 -0.21
C GLY A 138 4.72 25.76 -0.87
N SER A 139 5.29 24.77 -0.16
CA SER A 139 6.30 23.85 -0.72
C SER A 139 5.64 22.78 -1.61
N GLU A 140 6.37 22.27 -2.60
CA GLU A 140 5.84 21.25 -3.51
C GLU A 140 5.49 19.94 -2.80
N ASP A 141 6.28 19.57 -1.79
CA ASP A 141 6.07 18.33 -1.02
C ASP A 141 4.83 18.40 -0.12
N GLU A 142 4.61 19.54 0.54
CA GLU A 142 3.46 19.69 1.44
C GLU A 142 2.18 20.09 0.69
N PHE A 143 2.31 20.77 -0.45
CA PHE A 143 1.20 21.28 -1.25
C PHE A 143 1.28 20.79 -2.71
N PRO A 144 1.29 19.47 -2.95
CA PRO A 144 1.51 18.90 -4.28
C PRO A 144 0.37 19.15 -5.26
N VAL A 145 -0.83 19.46 -4.76
CA VAL A 145 -2.09 19.53 -5.52
C VAL A 145 -2.81 20.83 -5.23
N GLY A 146 -3.58 21.31 -6.19
CA GLY A 146 -4.47 22.43 -6.03
C GLY A 146 -5.72 22.37 -6.90
N LEU A 147 -6.55 23.39 -6.70
CA LEU A 147 -7.85 23.60 -7.34
C LEU A 147 -7.81 24.84 -8.23
N ILE A 148 -8.64 24.85 -9.27
CA ILE A 148 -8.78 25.96 -10.22
C ILE A 148 -10.23 26.45 -10.21
N TRP A 149 -10.43 27.78 -10.13
CA TRP A 149 -11.73 28.43 -10.27
C TRP A 149 -11.74 29.39 -11.46
N MET A 150 -12.90 29.53 -12.09
CA MET A 150 -13.14 30.52 -13.13
C MET A 150 -13.35 31.91 -12.51
N LEU A 151 -12.74 32.94 -13.10
CA LEU A 151 -13.09 34.33 -12.80
C LEU A 151 -14.32 34.77 -13.62
N PRO A 152 -15.15 35.69 -13.09
CA PRO A 152 -16.27 36.26 -13.83
C PRO A 152 -15.84 36.93 -15.16
N PRO A 153 -16.56 36.71 -16.27
CA PRO A 153 -16.27 37.37 -17.55
C PRO A 153 -16.41 38.90 -17.48
N SER A 154 -17.23 39.42 -16.57
CA SER A 154 -17.49 40.86 -16.41
C SER A 154 -16.29 41.68 -15.95
N LEU A 155 -15.18 41.03 -15.59
CA LEU A 155 -13.91 41.71 -15.29
C LEU A 155 -13.16 42.16 -16.56
N GLU A 156 -13.63 41.75 -17.74
CA GLU A 156 -13.09 42.21 -19.03
C GLU A 156 -13.77 43.52 -19.44
N GLY A 157 -13.19 44.67 -19.07
CA GLY A 157 -13.50 45.96 -19.72
C GLY A 157 -14.02 47.06 -18.79
N GLU A 158 -14.69 46.74 -17.69
CA GLU A 158 -14.95 47.71 -16.63
C GLU A 158 -14.01 47.37 -15.48
N GLY A 159 -12.90 48.10 -15.38
CA GLY A 159 -12.01 47.98 -14.23
C GLY A 159 -12.85 48.15 -12.98
N GLU A 160 -13.19 47.04 -12.31
CA GLU A 160 -13.81 47.03 -11.00
C GLU A 160 -12.83 47.72 -10.07
N ARG A 161 -12.89 49.05 -10.03
CA ARG A 161 -12.50 49.83 -8.87
C ARG A 161 -13.42 49.30 -7.79
N LEU A 162 -12.88 48.39 -6.99
CA LEU A 162 -13.48 47.89 -5.76
C LEU A 162 -14.09 49.10 -5.06
N ASP A 163 -15.43 49.21 -5.09
CA ASP A 163 -16.12 50.34 -4.48
C ASP A 163 -15.74 50.34 -3.00
N PRO A 164 -15.02 51.35 -2.49
CA PRO A 164 -14.56 51.36 -1.11
C PRO A 164 -15.70 51.33 -0.09
N LYS A 165 -16.95 51.55 -0.53
CA LYS A 165 -18.16 51.49 0.30
C LYS A 165 -18.83 50.12 0.34
N GLN A 166 -18.47 49.19 -0.54
CA GLN A 166 -18.92 47.80 -0.45
C GLN A 166 -17.91 47.00 0.37
N PRO A 167 -18.34 46.07 1.24
CA PRO A 167 -17.42 45.22 1.99
C PRO A 167 -16.46 44.56 1.00
N ARG A 168 -15.15 44.75 1.20
CA ARG A 168 -14.11 44.28 0.29
C ARG A 168 -14.01 42.76 0.34
N THR A 169 -14.87 42.09 -0.39
CA THR A 169 -14.85 40.61 -0.50
C THR A 169 -13.66 40.10 -1.30
N THR A 170 -12.98 40.97 -2.04
CA THR A 170 -11.81 40.60 -2.84
C THR A 170 -10.69 41.59 -2.64
N MET A 171 -9.53 41.03 -2.32
CA MET A 171 -8.31 41.77 -2.02
C MET A 171 -7.16 41.09 -2.72
N ALA A 172 -6.31 41.87 -3.37
CA ALA A 172 -5.20 41.37 -4.17
C ALA A 172 -3.91 42.08 -3.77
N TRP A 173 -2.85 41.32 -3.55
CA TRP A 173 -1.50 41.81 -3.29
C TRP A 173 -0.56 41.36 -4.40
N PRO A 174 0.38 42.22 -4.80
CA PRO A 174 1.36 41.87 -5.81
C PRO A 174 2.33 40.76 -5.34
N SER A 175 3.04 40.15 -6.29
CA SER A 175 3.94 39.02 -6.03
C SER A 175 4.95 39.29 -4.92
N GLY A 176 5.14 38.35 -3.99
CA GLY A 176 6.13 38.51 -2.91
C GLY A 176 5.57 39.13 -1.63
N TYR A 177 4.31 39.57 -1.63
CA TYR A 177 3.55 39.71 -0.39
C TYR A 177 2.95 38.36 0.00
N ALA A 178 3.46 37.78 1.09
CA ALA A 178 2.76 36.76 1.84
C ALA A 178 2.06 37.46 3.00
N ALA A 179 0.79 37.81 2.85
CA ALA A 179 0.08 38.57 3.87
C ALA A 179 -0.43 37.68 5.02
N LYS A 180 -0.23 36.35 4.95
CA LYS A 180 -0.77 35.37 5.92
C LYS A 180 -2.21 35.75 6.27
N THR A 181 -2.94 36.18 5.25
CA THR A 181 -4.00 37.17 5.41
C THR A 181 -5.25 36.57 5.98
N GLU A 182 -5.41 35.25 5.79
CA GLU A 182 -6.38 34.42 6.48
C GLU A 182 -6.36 34.58 8.01
N PHE A 183 -5.22 34.95 8.62
CA PHE A 183 -5.12 35.24 10.06
C PHE A 183 -5.35 36.72 10.41
N ASN A 184 -5.37 37.59 9.42
CA ASN A 184 -5.55 39.03 9.57
C ASN A 184 -6.89 39.50 8.99
N MET A 185 -7.84 38.59 8.81
CA MET A 185 -9.19 38.88 8.35
C MET A 185 -10.21 38.50 9.42
N ASP A 186 -11.27 39.28 9.54
CA ASP A 186 -12.44 38.89 10.32
C ASP A 186 -13.35 37.92 9.54
N ASN A 187 -14.38 37.40 10.20
CA ASN A 187 -15.37 36.50 9.58
C ASN A 187 -16.19 37.16 8.46
N PHE A 188 -16.12 38.49 8.32
CA PHE A 188 -16.79 39.26 7.28
C PHE A 188 -15.89 39.60 6.10
N GLY A 189 -14.61 39.19 6.16
CA GLY A 189 -13.63 39.43 5.12
C GLY A 189 -12.91 40.78 5.23
N ASN A 190 -13.08 41.52 6.31
CA ASN A 190 -12.38 42.79 6.52
C ASN A 190 -10.97 42.54 7.06
N LEU A 191 -10.01 43.35 6.63
CA LEU A 191 -8.64 43.32 7.17
C LEU A 191 -8.61 43.89 8.59
N LEU A 192 -8.16 43.08 9.54
CA LEU A 192 -7.92 43.47 10.93
C LEU A 192 -6.61 44.26 11.08
N ASN A 193 -5.56 43.91 10.32
CA ASN A 193 -4.24 44.53 10.40
C ASN A 193 -3.54 44.60 9.04
N GLY A 194 -2.96 45.77 8.73
CA GLY A 194 -1.76 45.98 7.90
C GLY A 194 -1.76 45.50 6.43
N ARG A 195 -1.11 46.32 5.57
CA ARG A 195 -0.85 46.11 4.12
C ARG A 195 -1.97 46.45 3.14
N GLU A 196 -3.01 47.12 3.61
CA GLU A 196 -4.01 47.74 2.74
C GLU A 196 -3.36 48.68 1.71
N LYS A 197 -2.33 49.43 2.12
CA LYS A 197 -1.54 50.33 1.26
C LYS A 197 -0.81 49.65 0.09
N HIS A 198 -0.75 48.32 0.08
CA HIS A 198 -0.12 47.52 -0.97
C HIS A 198 -1.13 46.71 -1.77
N LEU A 199 -2.43 46.93 -1.54
CA LEU A 199 -3.46 46.35 -2.38
C LEU A 199 -3.34 46.89 -3.79
N VAL A 200 -3.53 46.00 -4.75
CA VAL A 200 -3.56 46.31 -6.18
C VAL A 200 -4.86 45.77 -6.76
N SER A 201 -5.27 46.36 -7.88
CA SER A 201 -6.37 45.83 -8.68
C SER A 201 -5.96 44.51 -9.35
N ILE A 202 -6.96 43.71 -9.73
CA ILE A 202 -6.75 42.49 -10.52
C ILE A 202 -6.10 42.82 -11.87
N GLU A 203 -6.45 43.97 -12.46
CA GLU A 203 -5.86 44.43 -13.71
C GLU A 203 -4.37 44.77 -13.57
N GLU A 204 -3.99 45.46 -12.49
CA GLU A 204 -2.57 45.67 -12.17
C GLU A 204 -1.82 44.35 -11.95
N LEU A 205 -2.44 43.35 -11.31
CA LEU A 205 -1.86 42.01 -11.21
C LEU A 205 -1.66 41.36 -12.57
N ARG A 206 -2.65 41.44 -13.47
CA ARG A 206 -2.54 40.90 -14.84
C ARG A 206 -1.41 41.54 -15.63
N GLN A 207 -1.25 42.86 -15.50
CA GLN A 207 -0.17 43.60 -16.15
C GLN A 207 1.20 43.18 -15.61
N GLN A 208 1.35 43.04 -14.28
CA GLN A 208 2.59 42.53 -13.68
C GLN A 208 2.89 41.11 -14.13
N ASN A 209 1.88 40.25 -14.13
CA ASN A 209 1.96 38.87 -14.59
C ASN A 209 2.36 38.74 -16.07
N ASN A 210 1.81 39.58 -16.95
CA ASN A 210 2.21 39.63 -18.37
C ASN A 210 3.69 40.01 -18.50
N ARG A 211 4.15 41.03 -17.76
CA ARG A 211 5.57 41.40 -17.74
C ARG A 211 6.46 40.25 -17.29
N PHE A 212 6.06 39.49 -16.27
CA PHE A 212 6.79 38.29 -15.86
C PHE A 212 6.83 37.23 -16.97
N ALA A 213 5.69 36.97 -17.63
CA ALA A 213 5.65 35.99 -18.72
C ALA A 213 6.50 36.43 -19.94
N ASP A 214 6.47 37.71 -20.31
CA ASP A 214 7.24 38.26 -21.42
C ASP A 214 8.74 38.09 -21.21
N VAL A 215 9.24 38.44 -20.02
CA VAL A 215 10.67 38.29 -19.66
C VAL A 215 11.11 36.81 -19.71
N PHE A 216 10.26 35.90 -19.23
CA PHE A 216 10.57 34.47 -19.22
C PHE A 216 10.45 33.80 -20.61
N THR A 217 9.58 34.30 -21.48
CA THR A 217 9.36 33.73 -22.83
C THR A 217 10.26 34.33 -23.90
N ALA A 218 10.53 35.64 -23.87
CA ALA A 218 11.41 36.33 -24.82
C ALA A 218 12.84 35.78 -24.83
N LYS A 219 13.28 35.16 -23.72
CA LYS A 219 14.62 34.57 -23.60
C LYS A 219 14.76 33.17 -24.16
N GLY A 220 13.71 32.64 -24.81
CA GLY A 220 13.76 31.34 -25.48
C GLY A 220 14.44 30.29 -24.61
N ALA A 221 14.00 30.20 -23.34
CA ALA A 221 14.66 29.51 -22.24
C ALA A 221 15.06 28.07 -22.59
N GLN A 222 16.17 27.92 -23.31
CA GLN A 222 16.94 26.70 -23.42
C GLN A 222 17.52 26.48 -22.03
N PRO A 223 17.15 25.39 -21.34
CA PRO A 223 17.67 25.09 -20.01
C PRO A 223 19.19 24.94 -20.12
N GLY A 224 19.96 25.95 -19.69
CA GLY A 224 21.43 25.88 -19.72
C GLY A 224 22.16 27.19 -20.01
N ASN A 225 21.51 28.23 -20.53
CA ASN A 225 22.16 29.53 -20.78
C ASN A 225 21.88 30.51 -19.62
N THR A 226 22.65 30.38 -18.54
CA THR A 226 22.51 31.16 -17.29
C THR A 226 23.06 32.59 -17.36
N GLU A 227 23.78 32.97 -18.41
CA GLU A 227 24.56 34.22 -18.44
C GLU A 227 23.75 35.50 -18.73
N GLN A 228 22.44 35.42 -18.99
CA GLN A 228 21.59 36.60 -19.22
C GLN A 228 20.23 36.50 -18.54
N GLN A 229 20.17 36.23 -17.24
CA GLN A 229 18.93 36.49 -16.48
C GLN A 229 18.80 38.00 -16.26
N GLU A 230 17.66 38.56 -16.67
CA GLU A 230 17.39 39.98 -16.43
C GLU A 230 16.94 40.16 -14.99
N ASP A 231 17.46 41.21 -14.38
CA ASP A 231 17.08 41.73 -13.10
C ASP A 231 15.63 42.23 -13.15
N TYR A 232 14.74 41.67 -12.32
CA TYR A 232 13.36 42.13 -12.23
C TYR A 232 13.02 42.63 -10.83
N GLU A 233 12.28 43.73 -10.77
CA GLU A 233 11.93 44.38 -9.51
C GLU A 233 10.61 43.82 -8.95
N ILE A 234 10.68 43.28 -7.74
CA ILE A 234 9.53 42.87 -6.93
C ILE A 234 9.58 43.64 -5.62
N MET A 235 8.57 44.48 -5.38
CA MET A 235 8.46 45.29 -4.17
C MET A 235 9.66 46.20 -3.88
N GLY A 236 10.18 46.91 -4.89
CA GLY A 236 11.37 47.73 -4.67
C GLY A 236 12.67 46.94 -4.61
N ARG A 237 12.63 45.60 -4.80
CA ARG A 237 13.81 44.74 -4.72
C ARG A 237 14.06 44.09 -6.06
N VAL A 238 15.28 44.28 -6.56
CA VAL A 238 15.77 43.60 -7.75
C VAL A 238 16.07 42.15 -7.39
N LEU A 239 15.43 41.22 -8.08
CA LEU A 239 15.71 39.78 -8.03
C LEU A 239 16.68 39.43 -9.16
N VAL A 240 17.95 39.30 -8.80
CA VAL A 240 19.02 38.87 -9.70
C VAL A 240 19.02 37.34 -9.79
N GLY A 241 18.95 36.80 -11.00
CA GLY A 241 19.16 35.37 -11.25
C GLY A 241 18.05 34.42 -10.77
N ALA A 242 16.87 34.94 -10.41
CA ALA A 242 15.80 34.09 -9.92
C ALA A 242 15.10 33.34 -11.07
N SER A 243 14.99 32.01 -10.91
CA SER A 243 14.37 31.11 -11.89
C SER A 243 12.83 31.12 -11.84
N ASN A 244 12.26 31.78 -10.84
CA ASN A 244 10.82 31.96 -10.70
C ASN A 244 10.49 33.17 -9.82
N VAL A 245 9.31 33.70 -10.05
CA VAL A 245 8.67 34.79 -9.32
C VAL A 245 7.84 34.19 -8.17
N PRO A 246 7.86 34.78 -6.96
CA PRO A 246 6.96 34.38 -5.88
C PRO A 246 5.48 34.46 -6.29
N TYR A 247 4.60 33.74 -5.60
CA TYR A 247 3.15 33.88 -5.83
C TYR A 247 2.67 35.31 -5.51
N ASN A 248 1.62 35.75 -6.19
CA ASN A 248 0.74 36.81 -5.71
C ASN A 248 -0.39 36.21 -4.86
N GLU A 249 -0.99 37.04 -4.01
CA GLU A 249 -2.04 36.61 -3.09
C GLU A 249 -3.34 37.35 -3.41
N LEU A 250 -4.39 36.59 -3.72
CA LEU A 250 -5.73 37.10 -3.97
C LEU A 250 -6.71 36.36 -3.06
N ILE A 251 -7.42 37.09 -2.22
CA ILE A 251 -8.49 36.55 -1.38
C ILE A 251 -9.79 36.61 -2.17
N ALA A 252 -10.41 35.45 -2.42
CA ALA A 252 -11.68 35.33 -3.11
C ALA A 252 -12.65 34.46 -2.29
N ASN A 253 -13.94 34.78 -2.38
CA ASN A 253 -14.98 33.90 -1.86
C ASN A 253 -15.19 32.72 -2.82
N VAL A 254 -15.18 31.49 -2.31
CA VAL A 254 -15.39 30.25 -3.09
C VAL A 254 -16.44 29.35 -2.40
N GLY A 255 -16.99 28.38 -3.12
CA GLY A 255 -18.05 27.50 -2.61
C GLY A 255 -19.44 28.13 -2.65
N GLY A 256 -20.40 27.54 -1.91
CA GLY A 256 -21.79 27.98 -1.81
C GLY A 256 -22.74 27.28 -2.79
N ASP A 257 -23.91 26.86 -2.30
CA ASP A 257 -24.97 26.20 -3.10
C ASP A 257 -25.57 27.14 -4.16
N LYS A 258 -25.61 28.44 -3.88
CA LYS A 258 -26.16 29.44 -4.81
C LYS A 258 -25.30 29.64 -6.07
N ALA A 259 -24.11 29.06 -6.12
CA ALA A 259 -23.32 29.02 -7.34
C ALA A 259 -23.76 27.91 -8.30
N GLN A 260 -24.60 26.96 -7.85
CA GLN A 260 -25.10 25.83 -8.65
C GLN A 260 -26.46 26.07 -9.31
N ASP A 261 -27.12 27.22 -9.12
CA ASP A 261 -28.33 27.61 -9.88
C ASP A 261 -27.96 28.02 -11.33
N ILE A 262 -27.19 27.16 -12.01
CA ILE A 262 -27.22 27.00 -13.46
C ILE A 262 -28.41 26.08 -13.76
N ASP A 263 -29.60 26.47 -13.30
CA ASP A 263 -30.83 25.86 -13.76
C ASP A 263 -31.08 26.40 -15.16
N THR A 264 -31.02 25.51 -16.14
CA THR A 264 -31.08 25.77 -17.59
C THR A 264 -32.27 26.63 -18.06
N ASN A 265 -33.23 26.95 -17.19
CA ASN A 265 -34.43 27.73 -17.52
C ASN A 265 -34.66 29.00 -16.69
N VAL A 266 -33.76 29.44 -15.80
CA VAL A 266 -33.95 30.69 -15.02
C VAL A 266 -32.71 31.60 -15.07
N LYS A 267 -32.88 32.77 -15.69
CA LYS A 267 -32.03 33.99 -15.67
C LYS A 267 -30.67 33.87 -14.95
N GLN A 268 -29.67 33.39 -15.70
CA GLN A 268 -28.22 33.61 -15.59
C GLN A 268 -27.69 34.07 -14.22
N PHE A 269 -27.36 33.13 -13.34
CA PHE A 269 -26.41 33.41 -12.27
C PHE A 269 -25.05 33.75 -12.90
N LYS A 270 -24.66 35.03 -12.89
CA LYS A 270 -23.32 35.47 -13.25
C LYS A 270 -22.46 35.42 -11.98
N PRO A 271 -21.42 34.57 -11.92
CA PRO A 271 -20.46 34.60 -10.83
C PRO A 271 -19.95 36.03 -10.66
N THR A 272 -19.79 36.49 -9.43
CA THR A 272 -19.14 37.78 -9.14
C THR A 272 -18.15 37.54 -8.01
N LEU A 273 -17.10 38.34 -7.97
CA LEU A 273 -16.12 38.30 -6.89
C LEU A 273 -16.75 38.45 -5.50
N HIS A 274 -17.86 39.20 -5.42
CA HIS A 274 -18.62 39.42 -4.20
C HIS A 274 -19.46 38.22 -3.74
N ARG A 275 -20.17 37.57 -4.67
CA ARG A 275 -21.08 36.45 -4.34
C ARG A 275 -20.38 35.11 -4.23
N GLY A 276 -19.13 35.04 -4.67
CA GLY A 276 -18.31 33.85 -4.67
C GLY A 276 -18.17 33.26 -6.08
N LEU A 277 -17.04 32.58 -6.28
CA LEU A 277 -16.65 31.95 -7.54
C LEU A 277 -17.29 30.56 -7.75
N GLY A 278 -18.00 30.06 -6.74
CA GLY A 278 -18.62 28.74 -6.78
C GLY A 278 -17.63 27.59 -6.61
N ARG A 279 -17.96 26.47 -7.25
CA ARG A 279 -17.18 25.22 -7.17
C ARG A 279 -15.96 25.27 -8.10
N PRO A 280 -14.89 24.54 -7.77
CA PRO A 280 -13.73 24.42 -8.65
C PRO A 280 -14.15 23.79 -10.01
N ILE A 281 -13.43 24.15 -11.07
CA ILE A 281 -13.67 23.66 -12.44
C ILE A 281 -12.61 22.66 -12.91
N ALA A 282 -11.49 22.57 -12.20
CA ALA A 282 -10.36 21.71 -12.54
C ALA A 282 -9.44 21.51 -11.34
N LEU A 283 -8.54 20.54 -11.47
CA LEU A 283 -7.50 20.22 -10.50
C LEU A 283 -6.13 20.34 -11.16
N PHE A 284 -5.11 20.63 -10.37
CA PHE A 284 -3.73 20.58 -10.86
C PHE A 284 -2.76 20.00 -9.85
N CYS A 285 -1.67 19.39 -10.33
CA CYS A 285 -0.48 19.14 -9.53
C CYS A 285 0.66 20.07 -9.96
N ARG A 286 1.63 20.28 -9.07
CA ARG A 286 2.71 21.27 -9.29
C ARG A 286 3.91 20.74 -10.04
N ASN A 287 4.13 19.44 -9.96
CA ASN A 287 5.21 18.74 -10.62
C ASN A 287 4.70 17.42 -11.20
N CYS A 288 5.52 16.84 -12.07
CA CYS A 288 5.25 15.53 -12.68
C CYS A 288 5.87 14.39 -11.86
N THR A 289 5.96 14.53 -10.52
CA THR A 289 6.42 13.42 -9.68
C THR A 289 5.30 12.39 -9.51
N TYR A 290 5.67 11.13 -9.32
CA TYR A 290 4.74 10.06 -8.99
C TYR A 290 3.81 10.45 -7.82
N LEU A 291 4.40 11.00 -6.74
CA LEU A 291 3.67 11.36 -5.53
C LEU A 291 2.63 12.45 -5.77
N ALA A 292 2.95 13.46 -6.59
CA ALA A 292 2.04 14.54 -6.89
C ALA A 292 0.87 14.10 -7.78
N LEU A 293 1.14 13.24 -8.78
CA LEU A 293 0.10 12.65 -9.62
C LEU A 293 -0.85 11.75 -8.82
N CYS A 294 -0.32 10.87 -7.96
CA CYS A 294 -1.17 10.08 -7.06
C CYS A 294 -2.00 10.98 -6.14
N SER A 295 -1.40 12.05 -5.61
CA SER A 295 -2.11 13.01 -4.77
C SER A 295 -3.22 13.74 -5.55
N LEU A 296 -2.99 14.05 -6.83
CA LEU A 296 -3.97 14.69 -7.73
C LEU A 296 -5.20 13.81 -7.91
N LEU A 297 -4.98 12.52 -8.21
CA LEU A 297 -6.05 11.54 -8.36
C LEU A 297 -6.84 11.35 -7.06
N ARG A 298 -6.16 11.34 -5.90
CA ARG A 298 -6.83 11.32 -4.59
C ARG A 298 -7.70 12.54 -4.36
N ALA A 299 -7.19 13.72 -4.68
CA ALA A 299 -7.95 14.96 -4.55
C ALA A 299 -9.24 14.91 -5.39
N ARG A 300 -9.15 14.43 -6.64
CA ARG A 300 -10.31 14.22 -7.51
C ARG A 300 -11.36 13.34 -6.84
N MET A 301 -10.96 12.16 -6.36
CA MET A 301 -11.89 11.22 -5.71
C MET A 301 -12.53 11.80 -4.44
N ARG A 302 -11.78 12.53 -3.63
CA ARG A 302 -12.32 13.20 -2.44
C ARG A 302 -13.38 14.22 -2.81
N LEU A 303 -13.18 14.95 -3.91
CA LEU A 303 -14.17 15.90 -4.43
C LEU A 303 -15.38 15.19 -5.05
N THR A 304 -15.22 14.05 -5.70
CA THR A 304 -16.35 13.29 -6.27
C THR A 304 -17.41 12.92 -5.22
N LYS A 305 -17.01 12.77 -3.95
CA LYS A 305 -17.94 12.52 -2.84
C LYS A 305 -18.89 13.67 -2.55
N ILE A 306 -18.54 14.90 -2.94
CA ILE A 306 -19.34 16.12 -2.70
C ILE A 306 -19.84 16.77 -3.99
N ASP A 307 -19.15 16.53 -5.10
CA ASP A 307 -19.50 16.98 -6.42
C ASP A 307 -19.32 15.82 -7.40
N PRO A 308 -20.40 15.12 -7.79
CA PRO A 308 -20.32 14.03 -8.75
C PRO A 308 -19.59 14.42 -10.06
N ASN A 309 -19.70 15.69 -10.47
CA ASN A 309 -19.05 16.20 -11.68
C ASN A 309 -17.52 16.34 -11.53
N ALA A 310 -16.99 16.29 -10.30
CA ALA A 310 -15.55 16.32 -10.07
C ALA A 310 -14.81 15.11 -10.66
N SER A 311 -15.53 14.01 -10.93
CA SER A 311 -14.98 12.87 -11.67
C SER A 311 -14.52 13.25 -13.09
N GLU A 312 -15.16 14.25 -13.70
CA GLU A 312 -14.88 14.74 -15.06
C GLU A 312 -13.98 15.99 -15.07
N PHE A 313 -13.48 16.43 -13.92
CA PHE A 313 -12.63 17.62 -13.86
C PHE A 313 -11.38 17.46 -14.72
N PRO A 314 -11.11 18.44 -15.60
CA PRO A 314 -9.82 18.55 -16.27
C PRO A 314 -8.67 18.52 -15.26
N LEU A 315 -7.66 17.72 -15.58
CA LEU A 315 -6.46 17.58 -14.78
C LEU A 315 -5.32 18.36 -15.44
N PHE A 316 -4.54 19.08 -14.64
CA PHE A 316 -3.40 19.86 -15.13
C PHE A 316 -2.12 19.58 -14.35
N VAL A 317 -0.99 19.78 -15.00
CA VAL A 317 0.28 20.07 -14.33
C VAL A 317 0.53 21.56 -14.50
N ILE A 318 0.78 22.28 -13.41
CA ILE A 318 1.16 23.70 -13.46
C ILE A 318 2.53 23.83 -12.82
N ASN A 319 3.55 24.05 -13.65
CA ASN A 319 4.92 24.19 -13.22
C ASN A 319 5.49 25.55 -13.68
N PRO A 320 6.24 26.30 -12.85
CA PRO A 320 6.77 27.62 -13.25
C PRO A 320 7.67 27.57 -14.49
N LYS A 321 8.37 26.46 -14.71
CA LYS A 321 9.32 26.30 -15.83
C LYS A 321 8.63 26.06 -17.16
N PHE A 322 7.56 25.28 -17.17
CA PHE A 322 6.90 24.86 -18.42
C PHE A 322 5.50 25.43 -18.59
N GLY A 323 4.91 25.98 -17.53
CA GLY A 323 3.54 26.47 -17.47
C GLY A 323 2.53 25.37 -17.19
N SER A 324 1.27 25.64 -17.54
CA SER A 324 0.13 24.76 -17.44
C SER A 324 0.11 23.80 -18.62
N ARG A 325 -0.05 22.51 -18.34
CA ARG A 325 -0.22 21.43 -19.30
C ARG A 325 -1.43 20.61 -18.90
N CYS A 326 -2.32 20.35 -19.85
CA CYS A 326 -3.46 19.48 -19.62
C CYS A 326 -3.00 18.02 -19.59
N ILE A 327 -3.42 17.27 -18.57
CA ILE A 327 -3.31 15.81 -18.52
C ILE A 327 -4.55 15.24 -19.17
N ASN A 328 -4.57 15.25 -20.51
CA ASN A 328 -5.70 14.73 -21.28
C ASN A 328 -5.89 13.22 -21.08
N ALA A 329 -7.01 12.66 -21.55
CA ALA A 329 -7.32 11.25 -21.38
C ALA A 329 -6.22 10.29 -21.89
N ALA A 330 -5.59 10.62 -23.02
CA ALA A 330 -4.50 9.82 -23.58
C ALA A 330 -3.26 9.81 -22.66
N LEU A 331 -2.88 10.98 -22.13
CA LEU A 331 -1.77 11.11 -21.19
C LEU A 331 -2.11 10.45 -19.85
N GLN A 332 -3.34 10.62 -19.34
CA GLN A 332 -3.81 9.91 -18.15
C GLN A 332 -3.67 8.40 -18.32
N LEU A 333 -4.07 7.84 -19.47
CA LEU A 333 -3.92 6.41 -19.75
C LEU A 333 -2.44 5.98 -19.76
N GLN A 334 -1.57 6.74 -20.42
CA GLN A 334 -0.13 6.45 -20.42
C GLN A 334 0.45 6.52 -19.01
N LEU A 335 0.04 7.51 -18.21
CA LEU A 335 0.41 7.61 -16.80
C LEU A 335 -0.07 6.38 -16.04
N TYR A 336 -1.32 5.96 -16.17
CA TYR A 336 -1.81 4.75 -15.50
C TYR A 336 -1.05 3.48 -15.88
N LYS A 337 -0.71 3.31 -17.17
CA LYS A 337 0.09 2.17 -17.64
C LYS A 337 1.53 2.20 -17.14
N HIS A 338 2.11 3.40 -17.07
CA HIS A 338 3.44 3.55 -16.51
C HIS A 338 3.40 3.30 -15.01
N LEU A 339 2.48 3.97 -14.28
CA LEU A 339 2.21 3.75 -12.86
C LEU A 339 2.06 2.26 -12.58
N SER A 340 1.21 1.51 -13.29
CA SER A 340 1.01 0.07 -13.02
C SER A 340 2.29 -0.78 -13.14
N CYS A 341 3.31 -0.33 -13.87
CA CYS A 341 4.61 -0.98 -13.95
C CYS A 341 5.52 -0.68 -12.73
N PHE A 342 5.36 0.49 -12.10
CA PHE A 342 6.23 0.98 -11.01
C PHE A 342 5.56 0.97 -9.64
N VAL A 343 4.22 1.03 -9.59
CA VAL A 343 3.44 0.79 -8.38
C VAL A 343 3.67 -0.68 -8.04
N ASN A 344 4.53 -0.95 -7.07
CA ASN A 344 4.41 -2.21 -6.36
C ASN A 344 3.23 -2.04 -5.40
N PRO A 345 2.08 -2.69 -5.65
CA PRO A 345 0.90 -2.59 -4.81
C PRO A 345 1.18 -2.75 -3.30
N PHE A 346 2.27 -3.43 -2.95
CA PHE A 346 2.60 -3.85 -1.60
C PHE A 346 3.78 -3.08 -0.98
N ARG A 347 4.34 -2.05 -1.64
CA ARG A 347 5.46 -1.22 -1.11
C ARG A 347 5.02 0.04 -0.34
N SER A 348 3.81 0.54 -0.57
CA SER A 348 3.48 1.94 -0.24
C SER A 348 2.47 2.08 0.91
N ARG A 349 2.67 1.38 2.03
CA ARG A 349 1.68 1.32 3.14
C ARG A 349 1.26 2.67 3.73
N HIS A 350 2.19 3.60 3.95
CA HIS A 350 1.88 4.92 4.52
C HIS A 350 1.06 5.84 3.60
N VAL A 351 0.83 5.41 2.37
CA VAL A 351 0.21 6.18 1.31
C VAL A 351 -1.23 5.68 1.03
N LEU A 352 -1.65 4.56 1.63
CA LEU A 352 -2.76 3.73 1.12
C LEU A 352 -3.88 3.35 2.10
N GLU A 353 -3.69 3.44 3.41
CA GLU A 353 -4.74 3.01 4.37
C GLU A 353 -6.02 3.88 4.31
N ASP A 354 -5.95 5.14 3.86
CA ASP A 354 -7.10 6.05 3.76
C ASP A 354 -7.63 6.27 2.33
N CYS A 355 -7.14 5.52 1.34
CA CYS A 355 -7.42 5.78 -0.07
C CYS A 355 -7.84 4.51 -0.82
N MET A 356 -9.08 4.07 -0.60
CA MET A 356 -9.76 3.15 -1.52
C MET A 356 -10.02 3.88 -2.84
N LEU A 357 -9.14 3.72 -3.84
CA LEU A 357 -9.44 4.18 -5.21
C LEU A 357 -10.25 3.10 -5.91
N THR A 358 -11.52 3.38 -6.19
CA THR A 358 -12.18 2.74 -7.32
C THR A 358 -11.61 3.38 -8.58
N LEU A 359 -10.81 2.64 -9.36
CA LEU A 359 -10.46 3.08 -10.72
C LEU A 359 -11.77 3.39 -11.47
N ASP A 360 -11.85 4.53 -12.14
CA ASP A 360 -13.01 4.87 -12.96
C ASP A 360 -13.24 3.76 -14.01
N GLU A 361 -14.49 3.42 -14.31
CA GLU A 361 -14.82 2.33 -15.24
C GLU A 361 -14.22 2.55 -16.64
N SER A 362 -14.08 3.81 -17.07
CA SER A 362 -13.40 4.18 -18.31
C SER A 362 -11.91 3.82 -18.30
N VAL A 363 -11.25 4.01 -17.15
CA VAL A 363 -9.85 3.65 -16.94
C VAL A 363 -9.70 2.14 -16.88
N LYS A 364 -10.58 1.45 -16.14
CA LYS A 364 -10.58 -0.02 -16.06
C LYS A 364 -10.70 -0.69 -17.43
N LYS A 365 -11.57 -0.16 -18.31
CA LYS A 365 -11.74 -0.66 -19.69
C LYS A 365 -10.52 -0.45 -20.58
N SER A 366 -9.68 0.53 -20.25
CA SER A 366 -8.52 0.94 -21.07
C SER A 366 -7.21 0.30 -20.63
N LEU A 367 -7.20 -0.30 -19.43
CA LEU A 367 -6.07 -0.99 -18.83
C LEU A 367 -6.28 -2.50 -18.92
N THR A 368 -5.18 -3.24 -19.00
CA THR A 368 -5.24 -4.69 -18.83
C THR A 368 -5.65 -5.03 -17.40
N ALA A 369 -6.22 -6.21 -17.20
CA ALA A 369 -6.59 -6.66 -15.88
C ALA A 369 -5.38 -6.76 -14.92
N GLN A 370 -4.19 -7.06 -15.44
CA GLN A 370 -2.92 -7.01 -14.69
C GLN A 370 -2.55 -5.58 -14.28
N GLU A 371 -2.64 -4.61 -15.19
CA GLU A 371 -2.38 -3.20 -14.87
C GLU A 371 -3.38 -2.67 -13.83
N CYS A 372 -4.66 -3.02 -14.00
CA CYS A 372 -5.70 -2.76 -13.02
C CYS A 372 -5.36 -3.38 -11.66
N ALA A 373 -4.90 -4.64 -11.61
CA ALA A 373 -4.54 -5.33 -10.37
C ALA A 373 -3.30 -4.70 -9.69
N ALA A 374 -2.29 -4.30 -10.47
CA ALA A 374 -1.09 -3.65 -9.95
C ALA A 374 -1.41 -2.27 -9.34
N LEU A 375 -2.30 -1.51 -10.00
CA LEU A 375 -2.86 -0.28 -9.43
C LEU A 375 -3.72 -0.62 -8.20
N ALA A 376 -4.69 -1.52 -8.33
CA ALA A 376 -5.69 -1.87 -7.31
C ALA A 376 -5.08 -2.39 -6.00
N GLY A 377 -4.09 -3.30 -6.08
CA GLY A 377 -3.40 -3.80 -4.89
C GLY A 377 -2.61 -2.68 -4.18
N GLY A 378 -2.30 -1.61 -4.91
CA GLY A 378 -1.66 -0.41 -4.41
C GLY A 378 -2.65 0.67 -4.07
N PHE A 379 -3.96 0.40 -4.06
CA PHE A 379 -5.01 1.37 -3.79
C PHE A 379 -6.18 0.81 -2.96
N GLY A 380 -5.93 -0.23 -2.16
CA GLY A 380 -6.88 -0.69 -1.14
C GLY A 380 -8.18 -1.27 -1.70
N VAL A 381 -8.15 -1.87 -2.90
CA VAL A 381 -9.29 -2.56 -3.49
C VAL A 381 -9.69 -3.78 -2.64
N SER A 382 -11.00 -4.08 -2.59
CA SER A 382 -11.52 -5.16 -1.73
C SER A 382 -11.02 -6.55 -2.18
N ASP A 383 -11.00 -7.52 -1.26
CA ASP A 383 -10.56 -8.89 -1.49
C ASP A 383 -11.27 -9.52 -2.70
N ASP A 384 -12.57 -9.26 -2.84
CA ASP A 384 -13.42 -9.76 -3.92
C ASP A 384 -13.14 -9.05 -5.26
N ASP A 385 -12.81 -7.76 -5.24
CA ASP A 385 -12.50 -6.97 -6.44
C ASP A 385 -11.12 -7.29 -7.00
N VAL A 386 -10.11 -7.51 -6.14
CA VAL A 386 -8.78 -7.97 -6.58
C VAL A 386 -8.90 -9.38 -7.15
N ALA A 387 -9.63 -10.28 -6.48
CA ALA A 387 -9.92 -11.61 -7.00
C ALA A 387 -10.66 -11.54 -8.34
N ALA A 388 -11.71 -10.71 -8.47
CA ALA A 388 -12.44 -10.53 -9.71
C ALA A 388 -11.57 -9.97 -10.84
N LEU A 389 -10.71 -8.97 -10.57
CA LEU A 389 -9.79 -8.43 -11.56
C LEU A 389 -8.77 -9.47 -12.02
N PHE A 390 -8.21 -10.27 -11.11
CA PHE A 390 -7.33 -11.37 -11.48
C PHE A 390 -8.05 -12.47 -12.24
N LEU A 391 -9.28 -12.81 -11.86
CA LEU A 391 -10.10 -13.80 -12.57
C LEU A 391 -10.45 -13.32 -13.98
N VAL A 392 -10.80 -12.05 -14.17
CA VAL A 392 -10.98 -11.44 -15.50
C VAL A 392 -9.67 -11.48 -16.31
N SER A 393 -8.51 -11.29 -15.66
CA SER A 393 -7.20 -11.45 -16.32
C SER A 393 -6.90 -12.89 -16.73
N LEU A 394 -7.46 -13.86 -16.03
CA LEU A 394 -7.27 -15.30 -16.29
C LEU A 394 -8.26 -15.79 -17.37
N ASP A 395 -9.49 -15.27 -17.38
CA ASP A 395 -10.55 -15.59 -18.35
C ASP A 395 -10.33 -14.93 -19.72
N SER A 396 -9.76 -13.73 -19.76
CA SER A 396 -9.47 -13.05 -21.04
C SER A 396 -8.33 -13.68 -21.82
N ASP A 397 -7.58 -14.60 -21.21
CA ASP A 397 -6.33 -15.15 -21.72
C ASP A 397 -6.26 -16.69 -21.55
N VAL A 398 -7.40 -17.38 -21.68
CA VAL A 398 -7.50 -18.86 -21.63
C VAL A 398 -6.62 -19.47 -22.74
N GLY A 399 -5.37 -19.77 -22.39
CA GLY A 399 -4.33 -20.29 -23.28
C GLY A 399 -2.95 -19.65 -23.08
N ASN A 400 -2.86 -18.49 -22.43
CA ASN A 400 -1.61 -17.74 -22.31
C ASN A 400 -0.86 -18.08 -21.00
N LYS A 401 -0.06 -19.16 -21.03
CA LYS A 401 0.81 -19.58 -19.89
C LYS A 401 1.67 -18.44 -19.31
N VAL A 402 1.98 -17.42 -20.11
CA VAL A 402 2.80 -16.26 -19.71
C VAL A 402 2.05 -15.34 -18.74
N ALA A 403 0.77 -15.06 -18.98
CA ALA A 403 -0.05 -14.20 -18.12
C ALA A 403 -0.20 -14.81 -16.73
N PHE A 404 -0.43 -16.13 -16.69
CA PHE A 404 -0.56 -16.89 -15.45
C PHE A 404 0.72 -16.86 -14.60
N GLU A 405 1.87 -17.17 -15.21
CA GLU A 405 3.16 -17.15 -14.51
C GLU A 405 3.52 -15.74 -14.01
N THR A 406 3.08 -14.71 -14.73
CA THR A 406 3.27 -13.30 -14.35
C THR A 406 2.40 -12.92 -13.16
N SER A 407 1.10 -13.20 -13.19
CA SER A 407 0.18 -12.98 -12.07
C SER A 407 0.65 -13.68 -10.80
N ARG A 408 1.18 -14.89 -10.96
CA ARG A 408 1.75 -15.67 -9.87
C ARG A 408 3.01 -15.04 -9.28
N LYS A 409 3.92 -14.54 -10.12
CA LYS A 409 5.10 -13.77 -9.67
C LYS A 409 4.68 -12.50 -8.94
N VAL A 410 3.64 -11.82 -9.40
CA VAL A 410 3.10 -10.62 -8.74
C VAL A 410 2.54 -10.98 -7.36
N ALA A 411 1.72 -12.02 -7.25
CA ALA A 411 1.17 -12.50 -5.99
C ALA A 411 2.28 -12.90 -5.00
N PHE A 412 3.29 -13.64 -5.46
CA PHE A 412 4.43 -14.05 -4.64
C PHE A 412 5.29 -12.87 -4.17
N ASN A 413 5.65 -11.97 -5.09
CA ASN A 413 6.42 -10.77 -4.73
C ASN A 413 5.66 -9.89 -3.74
N GLY A 414 4.33 -9.79 -3.92
CA GLY A 414 3.47 -9.12 -2.96
C GLY A 414 3.45 -9.80 -1.60
N LEU A 415 3.43 -11.13 -1.57
CA LEU A 415 3.39 -11.90 -0.33
C LEU A 415 4.68 -11.70 0.46
N VAL A 416 5.84 -11.77 -0.20
CA VAL A 416 7.14 -11.48 0.44
C VAL A 416 7.16 -10.08 1.06
N HIS A 417 6.57 -9.11 0.36
CA HIS A 417 6.51 -7.73 0.82
C HIS A 417 5.51 -7.51 1.96
N SER A 418 4.31 -8.07 1.87
CA SER A 418 3.31 -8.01 2.94
C SER A 418 3.85 -8.65 4.21
N ILE A 419 4.62 -9.74 4.08
CA ILE A 419 5.31 -10.36 5.22
C ILE A 419 6.35 -9.41 5.84
N ARG A 420 7.21 -8.81 5.02
CA ARG A 420 8.22 -7.83 5.50
C ARG A 420 7.58 -6.63 6.17
N ALA A 421 6.40 -6.21 5.68
CA ALA A 421 5.65 -5.12 6.25
C ALA A 421 4.90 -5.49 7.53
N GLY A 422 4.69 -6.79 7.83
CA GLY A 422 3.79 -7.23 8.89
C GLY A 422 2.31 -7.04 8.53
N ASP A 423 1.95 -7.24 7.27
CA ASP A 423 0.57 -7.19 6.77
C ASP A 423 -0.05 -8.58 6.69
N SER A 424 -0.64 -9.04 7.79
CA SER A 424 -1.30 -10.35 7.79
C SER A 424 -2.54 -10.39 6.89
N LYS A 425 -3.24 -9.26 6.67
CA LYS A 425 -4.45 -9.22 5.85
C LYS A 425 -4.09 -9.37 4.37
N THR A 426 -3.14 -8.56 3.89
CA THR A 426 -2.67 -8.65 2.51
C THR A 426 -1.90 -9.94 2.25
N ALA A 427 -1.11 -10.42 3.22
CA ALA A 427 -0.48 -11.74 3.09
C ALA A 427 -1.52 -12.84 2.91
N ARG A 428 -2.62 -12.81 3.66
CA ARG A 428 -3.73 -13.76 3.53
C ARG A 428 -4.34 -13.72 2.13
N GLN A 429 -4.68 -12.53 1.63
CA GLN A 429 -5.26 -12.35 0.29
C GLN A 429 -4.33 -12.90 -0.80
N LEU A 430 -3.03 -12.66 -0.67
CA LEU A 430 -2.05 -13.08 -1.68
C LEU A 430 -1.78 -14.58 -1.65
N VAL A 431 -1.86 -15.23 -0.48
CA VAL A 431 -1.84 -16.70 -0.39
C VAL A 431 -3.11 -17.29 -1.02
N GLU A 432 -4.27 -16.68 -0.80
CA GLU A 432 -5.53 -17.12 -1.43
C GLU A 432 -5.44 -17.02 -2.95
N LEU A 433 -5.03 -15.87 -3.49
CA LEU A 433 -4.81 -15.65 -4.92
C LEU A 433 -3.78 -16.62 -5.49
N TYR A 434 -2.68 -16.84 -4.78
CA TYR A 434 -1.66 -17.81 -5.19
C TYR A 434 -2.21 -19.24 -5.26
N THR A 435 -3.09 -19.60 -4.33
CA THR A 435 -3.76 -20.90 -4.28
C THR A 435 -4.77 -21.04 -5.43
N ILE A 436 -5.58 -20.00 -5.69
CA ILE A 436 -6.55 -19.96 -6.80
C ILE A 436 -5.83 -20.12 -8.13
N CYS A 437 -4.76 -19.35 -8.37
CA CYS A 437 -3.96 -19.48 -9.58
C CYS A 437 -3.53 -20.94 -9.72
N GLY A 438 -2.88 -21.49 -8.69
CA GLY A 438 -2.34 -22.85 -8.69
C GLY A 438 -3.26 -23.98 -9.17
N VAL A 439 -4.58 -23.88 -8.97
CA VAL A 439 -5.56 -24.91 -9.34
C VAL A 439 -5.90 -24.89 -10.84
N GLN A 440 -5.75 -23.76 -11.53
CA GLN A 440 -6.20 -23.61 -12.93
C GLN A 440 -5.27 -24.23 -13.99
N GLN A 441 -4.09 -24.78 -13.65
CA GLN A 441 -3.14 -25.30 -14.64
C GLN A 441 -3.53 -26.65 -15.29
N GLY A 442 -4.66 -27.26 -14.93
CA GLY A 442 -5.24 -28.40 -15.66
C GLY A 442 -4.40 -29.70 -15.65
N ASP A 443 -3.25 -29.70 -15.00
CA ASP A 443 -2.61 -30.92 -14.51
C ASP A 443 -3.19 -31.15 -13.11
N ASP A 444 -3.99 -32.20 -12.93
CA ASP A 444 -4.63 -32.58 -11.66
C ASP A 444 -3.62 -32.76 -10.49
N ASN A 445 -2.31 -32.62 -10.75
CA ASN A 445 -1.21 -32.68 -9.78
C ASN A 445 -0.17 -31.54 -9.87
N ALA A 446 -0.25 -30.58 -10.80
CA ALA A 446 0.77 -29.53 -10.95
C ALA A 446 0.36 -28.24 -10.23
N LEU A 447 0.47 -28.30 -8.90
CA LEU A 447 0.28 -27.15 -8.02
C LEU A 447 1.55 -26.26 -8.00
N PRO A 448 1.41 -24.97 -7.62
CA PRO A 448 2.44 -23.98 -7.83
C PRO A 448 3.71 -24.32 -7.03
N PRO A 449 4.94 -24.13 -7.57
CA PRO A 449 6.20 -24.22 -6.86
C PRO A 449 6.16 -23.82 -5.39
N PRO A 450 6.87 -24.58 -4.53
CA PRO A 450 6.80 -24.42 -3.10
C PRO A 450 7.15 -23.00 -2.68
N LEU A 451 6.24 -22.37 -1.97
CA LEU A 451 6.46 -21.10 -1.28
C LEU A 451 7.46 -21.37 -0.17
N ASP A 452 8.74 -21.00 -0.36
CA ASP A 452 9.77 -21.15 0.67
C ASP A 452 9.52 -20.15 1.79
N THR A 453 8.62 -20.57 2.68
CA THR A 453 8.15 -19.82 3.83
C THR A 453 9.10 -19.98 5.02
N SER A 454 10.15 -20.80 4.92
CA SER A 454 11.07 -21.08 6.03
C SER A 454 11.87 -19.84 6.45
N MET A 455 12.36 -19.06 5.49
CA MET A 455 13.05 -17.79 5.75
C MET A 455 12.10 -16.71 6.26
N LEU A 456 10.83 -16.77 5.86
CA LEU A 456 9.81 -15.78 6.19
C LEU A 456 9.23 -16.02 7.59
N ARG A 457 9.05 -17.28 7.99
CA ARG A 457 8.60 -17.71 9.34
C ARG A 457 9.62 -17.35 10.43
N LYS A 458 10.90 -17.63 10.19
CA LYS A 458 11.98 -17.34 11.16
C LYS A 458 12.12 -15.86 11.52
N ASN A 459 11.68 -14.97 10.63
CA ASN A 459 11.85 -13.53 10.77
C ASN A 459 10.57 -12.80 11.24
N THR A 460 9.43 -13.48 11.36
CA THR A 460 8.19 -12.85 11.82
C THR A 460 7.82 -13.28 13.25
N LYS A 461 7.40 -12.30 14.06
CA LYS A 461 6.86 -12.52 15.41
C LYS A 461 5.35 -12.32 15.48
N ASP A 462 4.73 -11.92 14.37
CA ASP A 462 3.28 -11.70 14.32
C ASP A 462 2.54 -13.03 14.20
N HIS A 463 1.70 -13.33 15.19
CA HIS A 463 0.87 -14.53 15.22
C HIS A 463 -0.04 -14.66 14.00
N SER A 464 -0.64 -13.56 13.55
CA SER A 464 -1.56 -13.56 12.40
C SER A 464 -0.81 -13.92 11.12
N LEU A 465 0.40 -13.40 10.97
CA LEU A 465 1.25 -13.68 9.83
C LEU A 465 1.80 -15.12 9.86
N LEU A 466 2.16 -15.62 11.05
CA LEU A 466 2.55 -17.02 11.24
C LEU A 466 1.40 -17.98 10.89
N ILE A 467 0.15 -17.65 11.23
CA ILE A 467 -1.02 -18.45 10.83
C ILE A 467 -1.16 -18.50 9.30
N VAL A 468 -1.02 -17.36 8.61
CA VAL A 468 -1.07 -17.30 7.14
C VAL A 468 0.06 -18.11 6.50
N LEU A 469 1.29 -17.96 7.00
CA LEU A 469 2.45 -18.71 6.53
C LEU A 469 2.34 -20.21 6.81
N GLY A 470 1.77 -20.57 7.96
CA GLY A 470 1.48 -21.95 8.32
C GLY A 470 0.43 -22.57 7.41
N ALA A 471 -0.62 -21.83 7.07
CA ALA A 471 -1.64 -22.28 6.12
C ALA A 471 -1.03 -22.54 4.73
N ALA A 472 -0.20 -21.62 4.23
CA ALA A 472 0.52 -21.79 2.97
C ALA A 472 1.44 -23.02 2.97
N GLU A 473 2.16 -23.26 4.08
CA GLU A 473 3.05 -24.42 4.25
C GLU A 473 2.30 -25.76 4.34
N ILE A 474 1.17 -25.78 5.04
CA ILE A 474 0.31 -26.96 5.13
C ILE A 474 -0.16 -27.35 3.73
N ILE A 475 -0.69 -26.39 2.97
CA ILE A 475 -1.14 -26.60 1.59
C ILE A 475 0.02 -27.15 0.76
N ARG A 476 1.17 -26.47 0.77
CA ARG A 476 2.39 -26.89 0.06
C ARG A 476 2.84 -28.32 0.42
N SER A 477 2.87 -28.64 1.71
CA SER A 477 3.33 -29.95 2.20
C SER A 477 2.36 -31.07 1.84
N LEU A 478 1.05 -30.81 1.83
CA LEU A 478 0.03 -31.77 1.40
C LEU A 478 0.08 -32.01 -0.10
N GLN A 479 0.25 -30.94 -0.88
CA GLN A 479 0.32 -30.99 -2.34
C GLN A 479 1.58 -31.73 -2.83
N SER A 480 2.71 -31.52 -2.18
CA SER A 480 3.96 -32.23 -2.50
C SER A 480 3.99 -33.68 -2.02
N GLY A 481 2.94 -34.17 -1.35
CA GLY A 481 2.91 -35.50 -0.74
C GLY A 481 3.75 -35.64 0.55
N GLN A 482 4.67 -34.72 0.82
CA GLN A 482 5.57 -34.75 1.98
C GLN A 482 4.82 -34.80 3.32
N ALA A 483 3.66 -34.14 3.43
CA ALA A 483 2.86 -34.22 4.65
C ALA A 483 2.20 -35.60 4.80
N ARG A 484 1.77 -36.24 3.70
CA ARG A 484 1.20 -37.60 3.76
C ARG A 484 2.23 -38.62 4.21
N GLU A 485 3.45 -38.54 3.67
CA GLU A 485 4.57 -39.39 4.09
C GLU A 485 4.87 -39.22 5.58
N ARG A 486 5.00 -37.97 6.06
CA ARG A 486 5.28 -37.69 7.47
C ARG A 486 4.13 -38.03 8.41
N LEU A 487 2.87 -37.92 7.95
CA LEU A 487 1.70 -38.40 8.70
C LEU A 487 1.74 -39.92 8.88
N LEU A 488 2.11 -40.67 7.84
CA LEU A 488 2.28 -42.12 7.91
C LEU A 488 3.45 -42.49 8.83
N GLU A 489 4.58 -41.81 8.70
CA GLU A 489 5.75 -42.00 9.58
C GLU A 489 5.39 -41.75 11.05
N ALA A 490 4.69 -40.66 11.35
CA ALA A 490 4.21 -40.35 12.69
C ALA A 490 3.23 -41.41 13.23
N ALA A 491 2.35 -41.93 12.36
CA ALA A 491 1.43 -42.98 12.73
C ALA A 491 2.13 -44.31 13.02
N ASP A 492 3.10 -44.69 12.19
CA ASP A 492 3.87 -45.93 12.34
C ASP A 492 4.73 -45.88 13.61
N ALA A 493 5.38 -44.74 13.89
CA ALA A 493 6.12 -44.52 15.12
C ALA A 493 5.23 -44.63 16.37
N LEU A 494 4.01 -44.10 16.32
CA LEU A 494 3.04 -44.23 17.42
C LEU A 494 2.56 -45.67 17.61
N GLN A 495 2.31 -46.41 16.53
CA GLN A 495 1.90 -47.81 16.62
C GLN A 495 3.00 -48.70 17.17
N GLU A 496 4.24 -48.49 16.73
CA GLU A 496 5.38 -49.20 17.28
C GLU A 496 5.56 -48.88 18.77
N TRP A 497 5.39 -47.61 19.17
CA TRP A 497 5.39 -47.24 20.58
C TRP A 497 4.29 -47.98 21.36
N CYS A 498 3.08 -48.07 20.82
CA CYS A 498 1.96 -48.80 21.44
C CYS A 498 2.25 -50.30 21.59
N ARG A 499 2.79 -50.93 20.54
CA ARG A 499 3.17 -52.34 20.54
C ARG A 499 4.25 -52.62 21.59
N VAL A 500 5.33 -51.84 21.59
CA VAL A 500 6.42 -51.98 22.58
C VAL A 500 5.93 -51.65 23.99
N GLY A 501 5.03 -50.68 24.15
CA GLY A 501 4.43 -50.31 25.43
C GLY A 501 3.54 -51.41 26.02
N HIS A 502 2.86 -52.16 25.16
CA HIS A 502 2.13 -53.36 25.52
C HIS A 502 3.09 -54.50 25.91
N ASP A 503 4.06 -54.82 25.04
CA ASP A 503 4.97 -55.96 25.21
C ASP A 503 5.96 -55.80 26.38
N LYS A 504 6.56 -54.62 26.54
CA LYS A 504 7.56 -54.32 27.58
C LYS A 504 6.93 -53.72 28.84
N GLY A 505 5.61 -53.49 28.84
CA GLY A 505 4.82 -53.07 29.99
C GLY A 505 5.23 -51.71 30.61
N LEU A 506 4.96 -51.58 31.91
CA LEU A 506 5.12 -50.32 32.66
C LEU A 506 6.55 -49.75 32.62
N LYS A 507 7.58 -50.61 32.58
CA LYS A 507 8.99 -50.18 32.60
C LYS A 507 9.35 -49.35 31.37
N PHE A 508 8.91 -49.77 30.18
CA PHE A 508 9.12 -49.01 28.95
C PHE A 508 8.36 -47.69 28.99
N ARG A 509 7.08 -47.72 29.38
CA ARG A 509 6.25 -46.51 29.49
C ARG A 509 6.85 -45.48 30.45
N LEU A 510 7.39 -45.92 31.59
CA LEU A 510 8.08 -45.05 32.55
C LEU A 510 9.38 -44.46 31.98
N ALA A 511 10.17 -45.25 31.24
CA ALA A 511 11.38 -44.76 30.59
C ALA A 511 11.05 -43.72 29.50
N SER A 512 10.07 -43.99 28.65
CA SER A 512 9.59 -43.06 27.62
C SER A 512 9.01 -41.78 28.22
N TRP A 513 8.22 -41.89 29.30
CA TRP A 513 7.72 -40.72 30.04
C TRP A 513 8.85 -39.87 30.60
N ARG A 514 9.89 -40.49 31.17
CA ARG A 514 11.06 -39.76 31.69
C ARG A 514 11.80 -39.03 30.58
N GLN A 515 11.91 -39.62 29.39
CA GLN A 515 12.53 -38.98 28.23
C GLN A 515 11.71 -37.77 27.76
N GLN A 516 10.40 -37.92 27.60
CA GLN A 516 9.50 -36.81 27.25
C GLN A 516 9.46 -35.73 28.34
N SER A 517 9.49 -36.12 29.61
CA SER A 517 9.50 -35.18 30.73
C SER A 517 10.81 -34.41 30.86
N LYS A 518 11.94 -34.98 30.41
CA LYS A 518 13.22 -34.25 30.34
C LYS A 518 13.18 -33.18 29.27
N ALA A 519 12.54 -33.44 28.13
CA ALA A 519 12.35 -32.44 27.06
C ALA A 519 11.44 -31.29 27.50
N ILE A 520 10.43 -31.55 28.35
CA ILE A 520 9.48 -30.52 28.83
C ILE A 520 10.06 -29.61 29.93
N LYS A 521 11.10 -30.03 30.66
CA LYS A 521 11.64 -29.30 31.82
C LYS A 521 12.38 -28.00 31.47
N SER A 522 12.63 -27.70 30.20
CA SER A 522 13.25 -26.44 29.77
C SER A 522 12.33 -25.21 29.91
N ASP A 523 11.00 -25.38 30.03
CA ASP A 523 10.02 -24.27 29.98
C ASP A 523 9.20 -24.02 31.27
N GLY A 524 9.64 -24.55 32.42
CA GLY A 524 9.07 -24.17 33.73
C GLY A 524 8.04 -25.16 34.32
N LYS A 525 8.04 -25.16 35.66
CA LYS A 525 7.50 -26.11 36.66
C LYS A 525 6.41 -27.13 36.23
N PRO A 526 6.64 -28.45 36.42
CA PRO A 526 5.66 -29.48 36.08
C PRO A 526 4.67 -29.82 37.20
N HIS A 527 3.37 -29.83 36.90
CA HIS A 527 2.35 -30.55 37.69
C HIS A 527 2.50 -32.07 37.47
N MET A 528 3.17 -32.76 38.40
CA MET A 528 3.72 -34.11 38.16
C MET A 528 2.80 -35.31 38.43
N SER A 529 1.85 -35.25 39.36
CA SER A 529 1.19 -36.48 39.85
C SER A 529 0.08 -37.02 38.92
N SER A 530 -0.84 -36.16 38.47
CA SER A 530 -1.98 -36.54 37.61
C SER A 530 -1.58 -36.93 36.18
N ARG A 531 -0.50 -36.35 35.64
CA ARG A 531 -0.05 -36.62 34.26
C ARG A 531 0.71 -37.94 34.11
N MET A 532 1.35 -38.40 35.17
CA MET A 532 2.14 -39.63 35.13
C MET A 532 1.24 -40.87 35.11
N THR A 533 0.23 -40.94 35.97
CA THR A 533 -0.71 -42.08 36.03
C THR A 533 -1.48 -42.26 34.72
N ALA A 534 -1.96 -41.16 34.12
CA ALA A 534 -2.64 -41.18 32.83
C ALA A 534 -1.72 -41.60 31.65
N PHE A 535 -0.41 -41.39 31.75
CA PHE A 535 0.56 -41.80 30.73
C PHE A 535 0.95 -43.29 30.85
N LEU A 536 1.04 -43.76 32.09
CA LEU A 536 1.47 -45.11 32.42
C LEU A 536 0.36 -46.15 32.29
N GLY A 537 -0.91 -45.71 32.25
CA GLY A 537 -2.07 -46.59 32.08
C GLY A 537 -2.27 -47.08 30.64
N ASP A 538 -3.08 -48.12 30.48
CA ASP A 538 -3.41 -48.71 29.17
C ASP A 538 -4.29 -47.76 28.33
N GLU A 539 -5.00 -46.85 28.99
CA GLU A 539 -5.73 -45.75 28.35
C GLU A 539 -4.80 -44.87 27.47
N ALA A 540 -3.52 -44.73 27.83
CA ALA A 540 -2.54 -44.01 27.01
C ALA A 540 -2.23 -44.75 25.71
N ILE A 541 -2.16 -46.08 25.76
CA ILE A 541 -1.92 -46.95 24.59
C ILE A 541 -3.14 -46.84 23.67
N GLU A 542 -4.34 -47.00 24.19
CA GLU A 542 -5.59 -46.90 23.41
C GLU A 542 -5.73 -45.53 22.76
N LYS A 543 -5.50 -44.44 23.51
CA LYS A 543 -5.58 -43.06 22.99
C LYS A 543 -4.52 -42.74 21.93
N ARG A 544 -3.33 -43.36 22.00
CA ARG A 544 -2.27 -43.19 20.99
C ARG A 544 -2.52 -44.05 19.77
N ALA A 545 -2.98 -45.29 19.94
CA ALA A 545 -3.39 -46.17 18.86
C ALA A 545 -4.53 -45.54 18.05
N LYS A 546 -5.55 -44.99 18.73
CA LYS A 546 -6.63 -44.24 18.08
C LYS A 546 -6.13 -43.03 17.30
N PHE A 547 -5.22 -42.24 17.88
CA PHE A 547 -4.62 -41.09 17.19
C PHE A 547 -3.81 -41.51 15.96
N ALA A 548 -3.02 -42.59 16.05
CA ALA A 548 -2.27 -43.14 14.91
C ALA A 548 -3.17 -43.61 13.77
N MET A 549 -4.31 -44.26 14.09
CA MET A 549 -5.30 -44.62 13.06
C MET A 549 -5.86 -43.38 12.37
N GLN A 550 -6.20 -42.33 13.11
CA GLN A 550 -6.70 -41.07 12.55
C GLN A 550 -5.67 -40.35 11.65
N LEU A 551 -4.38 -40.40 12.01
CA LEU A 551 -3.31 -39.88 11.15
C LEU A 551 -3.21 -40.67 9.84
N ARG A 552 -3.29 -42.01 9.89
CA ARG A 552 -3.32 -42.85 8.68
C ARG A 552 -4.54 -42.59 7.81
N GLU A 553 -5.72 -42.46 8.42
CA GLU A 553 -6.96 -42.12 7.70
C GLU A 553 -6.81 -40.78 6.97
N SER A 554 -6.24 -39.77 7.65
CA SER A 554 -5.96 -38.47 7.04
C SER A 554 -4.96 -38.57 5.90
N ALA A 555 -3.90 -39.38 6.04
CA ALA A 555 -2.88 -39.55 5.00
C ALA A 555 -3.36 -40.32 3.77
N ARG A 556 -4.43 -41.11 3.89
CA ARG A 556 -5.00 -41.92 2.80
C ARG A 556 -6.00 -41.16 1.92
N CYS A 557 -6.41 -39.96 2.33
CA CYS A 557 -7.28 -39.11 1.51
C CYS A 557 -6.58 -38.75 0.19
N GLU A 558 -7.29 -38.89 -0.94
CA GLU A 558 -6.73 -38.62 -2.27
C GLU A 558 -6.60 -37.11 -2.54
N ASN A 559 -7.55 -36.31 -2.07
CA ASN A 559 -7.56 -34.86 -2.24
C ASN A 559 -6.97 -34.13 -1.01
N VAL A 560 -6.58 -32.87 -1.21
CA VAL A 560 -6.06 -32.01 -0.14
C VAL A 560 -7.18 -31.57 0.80
N GLU A 561 -8.38 -31.33 0.27
CA GLU A 561 -9.54 -30.84 1.03
C GLU A 561 -10.00 -31.84 2.11
N ASP A 562 -10.18 -33.12 1.78
CA ASP A 562 -10.58 -34.17 2.74
C ASP A 562 -9.48 -34.39 3.78
N THR A 563 -8.21 -34.30 3.36
CA THR A 563 -7.09 -34.37 4.31
C THR A 563 -7.18 -33.24 5.34
N LEU A 564 -7.43 -32.00 4.89
CA LEU A 564 -7.60 -30.84 5.77
C LEU A 564 -8.85 -30.94 6.65
N LEU A 565 -9.96 -31.45 6.13
CA LEU A 565 -11.18 -31.71 6.90
C LEU A 565 -10.94 -32.72 8.02
N ASN A 566 -10.25 -33.82 7.71
CA ASN A 566 -9.89 -34.84 8.69
C ASN A 566 -8.93 -34.30 9.76
N LEU A 567 -7.90 -33.55 9.36
CA LEU A 567 -6.97 -32.90 10.28
C LEU A 567 -7.66 -31.85 11.17
N SER A 568 -8.59 -31.07 10.60
CA SER A 568 -9.40 -30.11 11.36
C SER A 568 -10.25 -30.80 12.41
N GLY A 569 -10.95 -31.88 12.03
CA GLY A 569 -11.73 -32.70 12.96
C GLY A 569 -10.87 -33.39 14.03
N LEU A 570 -9.64 -33.78 13.70
CA LEU A 570 -8.66 -34.35 14.62
C LEU A 570 -8.22 -33.33 15.67
N VAL A 571 -7.80 -32.13 15.23
CA VAL A 571 -7.35 -31.03 16.09
C VAL A 571 -8.47 -30.56 17.01
N ALA A 572 -9.71 -30.48 16.52
CA ALA A 572 -10.87 -30.09 17.34
C ALA A 572 -11.12 -31.02 18.54
N LYS A 573 -10.76 -32.31 18.43
CA LYS A 573 -10.95 -33.33 19.48
C LYS A 573 -9.78 -33.39 20.48
N MET A 574 -8.74 -32.58 20.33
CA MET A 574 -7.55 -32.61 21.18
C MET A 574 -7.73 -31.79 22.45
N SER A 575 -7.82 -32.47 23.61
CA SER A 575 -7.91 -31.81 24.92
C SER A 575 -6.55 -31.60 25.61
N LYS A 576 -5.52 -32.36 25.24
CA LYS A 576 -4.15 -32.29 25.81
C LYS A 576 -3.13 -32.49 24.69
N PRO A 577 -2.71 -31.40 24.00
CA PRO A 577 -2.13 -31.54 22.67
C PRO A 577 -0.64 -31.88 22.65
N ALA A 578 0.16 -31.65 23.70
CA ALA A 578 1.64 -31.75 23.69
C ALA A 578 2.28 -32.66 22.61
N LEU A 579 2.30 -33.99 22.79
CA LEU A 579 2.90 -34.91 21.81
C LEU A 579 2.17 -34.90 20.46
N ARG A 580 0.84 -34.80 20.48
CA ARG A 580 0.02 -34.79 19.27
C ARG A 580 0.26 -33.52 18.43
N LEU A 581 0.53 -32.39 19.09
CA LEU A 581 0.90 -31.12 18.49
C LEU A 581 2.26 -31.23 17.83
N GLU A 582 3.27 -31.75 18.54
CA GLU A 582 4.62 -31.97 17.99
C GLU A 582 4.58 -32.86 16.74
N LEU A 583 3.82 -33.96 16.79
CA LEU A 583 3.66 -34.86 15.64
C LEU A 583 2.93 -34.18 14.48
N LEU A 584 1.90 -33.36 14.74
CA LEU A 584 1.22 -32.61 13.69
C LEU A 584 2.10 -31.49 13.12
N GLN A 585 2.88 -30.79 13.95
CA GLN A 585 3.85 -29.80 13.49
C GLN A 585 4.88 -30.46 12.56
N PHE A 586 5.47 -31.58 12.99
CA PHE A 586 6.38 -32.38 12.18
C PHE A 586 5.73 -32.81 10.86
N SER A 587 4.53 -33.39 10.94
CA SER A 587 3.79 -33.91 9.79
C SER A 587 3.48 -32.81 8.78
N LEU A 588 3.18 -31.60 9.25
CA LEU A 588 2.76 -30.48 8.41
C LEU A 588 3.90 -29.53 8.02
N GLY A 589 5.14 -29.78 8.46
CA GLY A 589 6.28 -28.91 8.16
C GLY A 589 6.29 -27.59 8.91
N LEU A 590 5.59 -27.55 10.04
CA LEU A 590 5.51 -26.37 10.89
C LEU A 590 6.63 -26.37 11.93
N GLU A 591 7.07 -25.17 12.29
CA GLU A 591 8.09 -24.95 13.32
C GLU A 591 7.51 -25.19 14.73
N THR A 592 8.39 -25.43 15.69
CA THR A 592 8.01 -25.76 17.08
C THR A 592 7.34 -24.59 17.81
N ASN A 593 7.52 -23.35 17.33
CA ASN A 593 6.86 -22.15 17.84
C ASN A 593 5.35 -22.09 17.51
N PHE A 594 4.82 -22.97 16.65
CA PHE A 594 3.39 -23.02 16.36
C PHE A 594 2.60 -23.52 17.56
N THR A 595 1.97 -22.61 18.29
CA THR A 595 1.08 -23.02 19.38
C THR A 595 -0.11 -23.84 18.85
N PHE A 596 -0.78 -24.58 19.73
CA PHE A 596 -1.99 -25.32 19.36
C PHE A 596 -3.07 -24.42 18.72
N VAL A 597 -3.22 -23.19 19.21
CA VAL A 597 -4.16 -22.21 18.66
C VAL A 597 -3.76 -21.84 17.22
N MET A 598 -2.47 -21.57 16.99
CA MET A 598 -1.98 -21.23 15.65
C MET A 598 -2.12 -22.39 14.67
N LEU A 599 -1.83 -23.62 15.09
CA LEU A 599 -2.03 -24.82 14.26
C LEU A 599 -3.51 -24.95 13.84
N LYS A 600 -4.43 -24.80 14.78
CA LYS A 600 -5.88 -24.89 14.53
C LYS A 600 -6.33 -23.84 13.52
N GLU A 601 -5.94 -22.58 13.72
CA GLU A 601 -6.30 -21.50 12.80
C GLU A 601 -5.62 -21.63 11.44
N ALA A 602 -4.37 -22.12 11.38
CA ALA A 602 -3.67 -22.37 10.12
C ALA A 602 -4.34 -23.45 9.28
N ILE A 603 -4.78 -24.56 9.90
CA ILE A 603 -5.54 -25.62 9.21
C ILE A 603 -6.88 -25.08 8.70
N LYS A 604 -7.61 -24.32 9.54
CA LYS A 604 -8.89 -23.71 9.16
C LYS A 604 -8.73 -22.74 8.00
N LEU A 605 -7.68 -21.92 8.03
CA LEU A 605 -7.38 -20.96 6.97
C LEU A 605 -6.97 -21.67 5.67
N ALA A 606 -6.14 -22.72 5.76
CA ALA A 606 -5.77 -23.55 4.62
C ALA A 606 -7.00 -24.18 3.94
N LEU A 607 -7.94 -24.70 4.74
CA LEU A 607 -9.20 -25.23 4.25
C LEU A 607 -10.01 -24.15 3.51
N GLY A 608 -10.06 -22.93 4.06
CA GLY A 608 -10.71 -21.79 3.42
C GLY A 608 -10.13 -21.48 2.04
N PHE A 609 -8.79 -21.43 1.91
CA PHE A 609 -8.13 -21.17 0.63
C PHE A 609 -8.42 -22.26 -0.42
N VAL A 610 -8.39 -23.53 -0.02
CA VAL A 610 -8.70 -24.65 -0.93
C VAL A 610 -10.17 -24.61 -1.36
N ALA A 611 -11.09 -24.33 -0.45
CA ALA A 611 -12.52 -24.21 -0.77
C ALA A 611 -12.79 -23.03 -1.72
N SER A 612 -12.16 -21.87 -1.51
CA SER A 612 -12.24 -20.72 -2.43
C SER A 612 -11.76 -21.09 -3.83
N ALA A 613 -10.60 -21.75 -3.94
CA ALA A 613 -10.04 -22.17 -5.21
C ALA A 613 -10.95 -23.17 -5.95
N ASN A 614 -11.52 -24.15 -5.23
CA ASN A 614 -12.46 -25.13 -5.80
C ASN A 614 -13.78 -24.48 -6.26
N ASN A 615 -14.27 -23.46 -5.54
CA ASN A 615 -15.49 -22.74 -5.93
C ASN A 615 -15.30 -21.90 -7.19
N VAL A 616 -14.12 -21.30 -7.36
CA VAL A 616 -13.77 -20.58 -8.60
C VAL A 616 -13.77 -21.53 -9.80
N HIS A 617 -13.26 -22.75 -9.65
CA HIS A 617 -13.20 -23.72 -10.75
C HIS A 617 -14.56 -24.28 -11.18
N ARG A 618 -15.58 -24.22 -10.30
CA ARG A 618 -16.94 -24.72 -10.59
C ARG A 618 -17.83 -23.70 -11.30
N LYS A 619 -17.46 -22.42 -11.28
CA LYS A 619 -18.15 -21.34 -11.99
C LYS A 619 -17.55 -21.19 -13.37
#